data_AF-A0A2P9GVD1-F1
#
_entry.id   AF-A0A2P9GVD1-F1
#
_cell.length_a   1.000
_cell.length_b   1.000
_cell.length_c   1.000
_cell.angle_alpha   90.00
_cell.angle_beta   90.00
_cell.angle_gamma   90.00
#
_symmetry.space_group_name_H-M   'P 1'
#
loop_
_entity.id
_entity.type
_entity.pdbx_description
1 polymer ?
#
loop_
_entity_poly.entity_id
_entity_poly.type
_entity_poly.pdbx_seq_one_letter_code
_entity_poly.pdbx_strand_id
1 'polypeptide(L)'
;MREVLGIREISSWEMVMKFGLVVLLIVAAVLLCLGLGLSHSAGEQAGTDLLGYSRPSDKELSKTLSPLQYKVTRENGTEPAFKNKYWNNDKEGIYVDIVSGEPLFSSLDKFHSGTGWPSFDKPLEPDNIVEKRVRKLFFIQRTEVRSQIGDSHLGYVFKDYSSPTGLRYSIGSAALRFIPKEDLHKEGYGTYSRLFSCEQGKTC
;
A
#
# COMPACT_ATOMS: atom_id res chain seq x y z
N MET A 1 -65.02 -35.18 25.58
CA MET A 1 -64.58 -35.59 24.23
C MET A 1 -64.40 -34.33 23.39
N ARG A 2 -63.21 -34.17 22.78
CA ARG A 2 -62.78 -33.41 21.57
C ARG A 2 -63.57 -32.16 21.13
N GLU A 3 -62.92 -30.99 21.07
CA GLU A 3 -62.33 -30.32 19.87
C GLU A 3 -63.40 -29.84 18.86
N VAL A 4 -63.29 -28.72 18.12
CA VAL A 4 -62.20 -28.27 17.24
C VAL A 4 -62.30 -26.75 16.99
N LEU A 5 -61.13 -26.15 16.83
CA LEU A 5 -60.81 -24.75 16.58
C LEU A 5 -61.42 -24.18 15.28
N GLY A 6 -61.91 -22.94 15.35
CA GLY A 6 -62.37 -22.15 14.20
C GLY A 6 -61.20 -21.67 13.33
N ILE A 7 -60.84 -22.46 12.33
CA ILE A 7 -59.89 -22.09 11.29
C ILE A 7 -60.69 -21.64 10.06
N ARG A 8 -60.61 -20.35 9.71
CA ARG A 8 -61.15 -19.82 8.44
C ARG A 8 -60.36 -20.43 7.29
N GLU A 9 -61.03 -21.15 6.42
CA GLU A 9 -60.46 -21.75 5.21
C GLU A 9 -60.10 -20.62 4.22
N ILE A 10 -58.80 -20.34 4.08
CA ILE A 10 -58.30 -19.30 3.16
C ILE A 10 -58.37 -19.88 1.76
N SER A 11 -59.15 -19.26 0.88
CA SER A 11 -59.28 -19.74 -0.50
C SER A 11 -57.94 -19.69 -1.24
N SER A 12 -57.71 -20.66 -2.13
CA SER A 12 -56.48 -20.73 -2.95
C SER A 12 -56.19 -19.41 -3.70
N TRP A 13 -57.24 -18.67 -4.08
CA TRP A 13 -57.13 -17.38 -4.75
C TRP A 13 -56.69 -16.25 -3.82
N GLU A 14 -57.16 -16.21 -2.57
CA GLU A 14 -56.64 -15.26 -1.57
C GLU A 14 -55.18 -15.51 -1.25
N MET A 15 -54.77 -16.78 -1.23
CA MET A 15 -53.39 -17.17 -1.00
C MET A 15 -52.49 -16.74 -2.16
N VAL A 16 -52.90 -17.00 -3.41
CA VAL A 16 -52.18 -16.55 -4.62
C VAL A 16 -52.09 -15.02 -4.67
N MET A 17 -53.15 -14.29 -4.31
CA MET A 17 -53.14 -12.83 -4.24
C MET A 17 -52.21 -12.31 -3.15
N LYS A 18 -52.21 -12.91 -1.95
CA LYS A 18 -51.32 -12.52 -0.84
C LYS A 18 -49.86 -12.81 -1.16
N PHE A 19 -49.54 -13.97 -1.73
CA PHE A 19 -48.19 -14.30 -2.18
C PHE A 19 -47.72 -13.40 -3.32
N GLY A 20 -48.59 -13.12 -4.30
CA GLY A 20 -48.29 -12.19 -5.39
C GLY A 20 -47.97 -10.78 -4.89
N LEU A 21 -48.74 -10.28 -3.92
CA LEU A 21 -48.52 -8.95 -3.33
C LEU A 21 -47.22 -8.87 -2.53
N VAL A 22 -46.89 -9.92 -1.77
CA VAL A 22 -45.62 -10.03 -1.03
C VAL A 22 -44.43 -10.07 -1.99
N VAL A 23 -44.50 -10.87 -3.06
CA VAL A 23 -43.45 -10.92 -4.09
C VAL A 23 -43.28 -9.55 -4.77
N LEU A 24 -44.38 -8.87 -5.10
CA LEU A 24 -44.33 -7.54 -5.71
C LEU A 24 -43.66 -6.51 -4.78
N LEU A 25 -43.96 -6.54 -3.49
CA LEU A 25 -43.35 -5.66 -2.49
C LEU A 25 -41.85 -5.92 -2.32
N ILE A 26 -41.43 -7.19 -2.35
CA ILE A 26 -40.01 -7.57 -2.28
C ILE A 26 -39.26 -7.07 -3.53
N VAL A 27 -39.84 -7.28 -4.73
CA VAL A 27 -39.23 -6.80 -5.98
C VAL A 27 -39.13 -5.27 -6.00
N ALA A 28 -40.17 -4.57 -5.55
CA ALA A 28 -40.15 -3.11 -5.43
C ALA A 28 -39.09 -2.63 -4.44
N ALA A 29 -38.93 -3.29 -3.29
CA ALA A 29 -37.88 -2.97 -2.32
C ALA A 29 -36.46 -3.21 -2.87
N VAL A 30 -36.25 -4.31 -3.59
CA VAL A 30 -34.95 -4.61 -4.25
C VAL A 30 -34.63 -3.57 -5.32
N LEU A 31 -35.60 -3.18 -6.15
CA LEU A 31 -35.42 -2.12 -7.14
C LEU A 31 -35.16 -0.75 -6.49
N LEU A 32 -35.79 -0.45 -5.35
CA LEU A 32 -35.49 0.76 -4.58
C LEU A 32 -34.08 0.74 -3.99
N CYS A 33 -33.62 -0.41 -3.48
CA CYS A 33 -32.26 -0.60 -2.98
C CYS A 33 -31.19 -0.55 -4.08
N LEU A 34 -31.53 -0.94 -5.32
CA LEU A 34 -30.64 -0.83 -6.47
C LEU A 34 -30.67 0.57 -7.12
N GLY A 35 -31.80 1.28 -7.03
CA GLY A 35 -31.98 2.65 -7.55
C GLY A 35 -31.46 3.74 -6.60
N LEU A 36 -31.48 3.50 -5.29
CA LEU A 36 -30.71 4.26 -4.32
C LEU A 36 -29.27 3.74 -4.37
N GLY A 37 -28.56 4.12 -5.43
CA GLY A 37 -27.11 3.98 -5.49
C GLY A 37 -26.52 4.61 -4.24
N LEU A 38 -26.19 3.76 -3.26
CA LEU A 38 -25.35 4.09 -2.13
C LEU A 38 -24.04 4.57 -2.76
N SER A 39 -23.94 5.88 -2.91
CA SER A 39 -22.67 6.57 -2.96
C SER A 39 -22.05 6.36 -1.59
N HIS A 40 -21.47 5.19 -1.38
CA HIS A 40 -20.36 5.05 -0.46
C HIS A 40 -19.25 5.90 -1.08
N SER A 41 -19.22 7.19 -0.73
CA SER A 41 -17.92 7.83 -0.63
C SER A 41 -17.22 7.05 0.48
N ALA A 42 -16.36 6.13 0.07
CA ALA A 42 -15.28 5.69 0.93
C ALA A 42 -14.47 6.96 1.22
N GLY A 43 -14.85 7.65 2.29
CA GLY A 43 -14.03 8.66 2.91
C GLY A 43 -12.78 7.92 3.37
N GLU A 44 -11.74 8.01 2.54
CA GLU A 44 -10.39 7.61 2.85
C GLU A 44 -9.95 8.41 4.09
N GLN A 45 -10.20 7.86 5.27
CA GLN A 45 -9.74 8.44 6.52
C GLN A 45 -8.21 8.38 6.49
N ALA A 46 -7.57 9.54 6.37
CA ALA A 46 -6.14 9.69 6.56
C ALA A 46 -5.83 9.29 8.02
N GLY A 47 -5.53 8.00 8.21
CA GLY A 47 -5.09 7.48 9.50
C GLY A 47 -3.73 8.09 9.83
N THR A 48 -3.68 8.88 10.91
CA THR A 48 -2.41 9.22 11.55
C THR A 48 -1.92 7.97 12.26
N ASP A 49 -0.81 7.43 11.80
CA ASP A 49 -0.15 6.31 12.47
C ASP A 49 0.44 6.77 13.82
N LEU A 50 0.67 5.81 14.72
CA LEU A 50 1.26 6.04 16.05
C LEU A 50 2.64 6.71 15.98
N LEU A 51 3.32 6.65 14.82
CA LEU A 51 4.60 7.28 14.55
C LEU A 51 4.50 8.70 13.96
N GLY A 52 3.28 9.23 13.78
CA GLY A 52 3.03 10.60 13.32
C GLY A 52 3.13 10.81 11.80
N TYR A 53 3.31 9.74 11.02
CA TYR A 53 3.25 9.81 9.57
C TYR A 53 1.80 9.78 9.08
N SER A 54 1.54 10.48 7.98
CA SER A 54 0.22 10.54 7.36
C SER A 54 0.36 10.64 5.85
N ARG A 55 -0.60 10.06 5.12
CA ARG A 55 -0.68 10.22 3.67
C ARG A 55 -1.49 11.46 3.31
N PRO A 56 -0.90 12.44 2.59
CA PRO A 56 -1.65 13.59 2.06
C PRO A 56 -2.75 13.16 1.09
N SER A 57 -3.71 14.04 0.83
CA SER A 57 -4.78 13.77 -0.14
C SER A 57 -4.22 13.73 -1.58
N ASP A 58 -4.88 12.99 -2.48
CA ASP A 58 -4.45 12.92 -3.89
C ASP A 58 -4.39 14.32 -4.56
N LYS A 59 -5.24 15.25 -4.12
CA LYS A 59 -5.22 16.65 -4.57
C LYS A 59 -3.96 17.40 -4.12
N GLU A 60 -3.43 17.09 -2.95
CA GLU A 60 -2.16 17.66 -2.48
C GLU A 60 -0.99 17.00 -3.19
N LEU A 61 -1.01 15.66 -3.32
CA LEU A 61 0.05 14.90 -3.98
C LEU A 61 0.25 15.32 -5.44
N SER A 62 -0.82 15.60 -6.18
CA SER A 62 -0.73 16.09 -7.55
C SER A 62 -0.07 17.48 -7.68
N LYS A 63 0.04 18.23 -6.59
CA LYS A 63 0.70 19.55 -6.55
C LYS A 63 2.12 19.49 -6.00
N THR A 64 2.39 18.57 -5.07
CA THR A 64 3.68 18.49 -4.37
C THR A 64 4.66 17.54 -5.05
N LEU A 65 4.17 16.47 -5.67
CA LEU A 65 5.01 15.50 -6.38
C LEU A 65 5.33 15.98 -7.79
N SER A 66 6.55 15.72 -8.23
CA SER A 66 6.88 15.82 -9.66
C SER A 66 6.09 14.80 -10.48
N PRO A 67 5.90 15.01 -11.80
CA PRO A 67 5.19 14.06 -12.64
C PRO A 67 5.72 12.62 -12.58
N LEU A 68 7.05 12.45 -12.46
CA LEU A 68 7.66 11.12 -12.34
C LEU A 68 7.38 10.48 -10.97
N GLN A 69 7.46 11.25 -9.89
CA GLN A 69 7.17 10.76 -8.53
C GLN A 69 5.70 10.35 -8.41
N TYR A 70 4.78 11.18 -8.93
CA TYR A 70 3.36 10.84 -8.96
C TYR A 70 3.10 9.57 -9.79
N LYS A 71 3.65 9.51 -11.01
CA LYS A 71 3.51 8.33 -11.88
C LYS A 71 4.03 7.05 -11.23
N VAL A 72 5.18 7.11 -10.56
CA VAL A 72 5.75 5.92 -9.89
C VAL A 72 4.91 5.55 -8.67
N THR A 73 4.66 6.48 -7.74
CA THR A 73 4.02 6.19 -6.46
C THR A 73 2.51 5.91 -6.54
N ARG A 74 1.79 6.59 -7.44
CA ARG A 74 0.31 6.51 -7.53
C ARG A 74 -0.20 5.69 -8.71
N GLU A 75 0.53 5.70 -9.82
CA GLU A 75 0.11 5.01 -11.06
C GLU A 75 0.88 3.71 -11.31
N ASN A 76 1.62 3.22 -10.31
CA ASN A 76 2.45 2.00 -10.38
C ASN A 76 3.45 2.02 -11.55
N GLY A 77 3.93 3.22 -11.89
CA GLY A 77 4.91 3.45 -12.93
C GLY A 77 6.30 2.92 -12.56
N THR A 78 7.20 2.89 -13.53
CA THR A 78 8.59 2.50 -13.32
C THR A 78 9.49 3.53 -14.01
N GLU A 79 10.42 4.10 -13.25
CA GLU A 79 11.42 5.02 -13.79
C GLU A 79 12.49 4.27 -14.62
N PRO A 80 13.22 4.95 -15.52
CA PRO A 80 14.25 4.29 -16.33
C PRO A 80 15.44 3.80 -15.49
N ALA A 81 15.95 2.62 -15.83
CA ALA A 81 17.18 2.08 -15.24
C ALA A 81 18.38 3.00 -15.49
N PHE A 82 19.28 3.12 -14.51
CA PHE A 82 20.51 3.92 -14.53
C PHE A 82 20.34 5.42 -14.79
N LYS A 83 19.09 5.90 -14.91
CA LYS A 83 18.73 7.31 -15.11
C LYS A 83 17.78 7.76 -14.02
N ASN A 84 18.17 7.48 -12.78
CA ASN A 84 17.43 7.84 -11.60
C ASN A 84 18.38 8.33 -10.50
N LYS A 85 17.83 8.87 -9.42
CA LYS A 85 18.61 9.64 -8.44
C LYS A 85 19.48 8.79 -7.52
N TYR A 86 19.07 7.56 -7.20
CA TYR A 86 19.66 6.80 -6.11
C TYR A 86 20.27 5.44 -6.50
N TRP A 87 20.27 5.05 -7.78
CA TRP A 87 20.89 3.77 -8.19
C TRP A 87 22.36 3.66 -7.76
N ASN A 88 23.10 4.77 -7.79
CA ASN A 88 24.52 4.87 -7.40
C ASN A 88 24.76 5.74 -6.16
N ASN A 89 23.75 5.92 -5.29
CA ASN A 89 23.96 6.64 -4.04
C ASN A 89 24.56 5.71 -2.97
N ASP A 90 25.75 6.03 -2.49
CA ASP A 90 26.48 5.23 -1.49
C ASP A 90 26.72 6.01 -0.18
N LYS A 91 26.00 7.12 0.03
CA LYS A 91 26.04 7.90 1.27
C LYS A 91 25.35 7.17 2.41
N GLU A 92 25.86 7.35 3.62
CA GLU A 92 25.20 6.86 4.85
C GLU A 92 23.91 7.64 5.13
N GLY A 93 22.82 6.93 5.39
CA GLY A 93 21.53 7.52 5.68
C GLY A 93 20.37 6.55 5.48
N ILE A 94 19.15 7.06 5.55
CA ILE A 94 17.94 6.27 5.33
C ILE A 94 17.17 6.77 4.12
N TYR A 95 16.35 5.90 3.57
CA TYR A 95 15.39 6.19 2.52
C TYR A 95 13.98 6.13 3.11
N VAL A 96 13.27 7.24 3.00
CA VAL A 96 11.88 7.38 3.47
C VAL A 96 10.93 7.44 2.29
N ASP A 97 9.66 7.11 2.50
CA ASP A 97 8.62 7.33 1.50
C ASP A 97 8.55 8.83 1.19
N ILE A 98 8.56 9.17 -0.09
CA ILE A 98 8.39 10.55 -0.53
C ILE A 98 7.01 11.12 -0.26
N VAL A 99 6.01 10.26 -0.05
CA VAL A 99 4.60 10.63 0.21
C VAL A 99 4.34 10.84 1.70
N SER A 100 4.57 9.82 2.53
CA SER A 100 4.24 9.83 3.96
C SER A 100 5.40 10.28 4.86
N GLY A 101 6.64 10.14 4.39
CA GLY A 101 7.85 10.29 5.20
C GLY A 101 8.18 9.08 6.09
N GLU A 102 7.44 7.98 5.99
CA GLU A 102 7.74 6.79 6.81
C GLU A 102 9.10 6.17 6.39
N PRO A 103 9.92 5.70 7.34
CA PRO A 103 11.20 5.05 7.04
C PRO A 103 11.03 3.71 6.32
N LEU A 104 11.70 3.52 5.18
CA LEU A 104 11.52 2.32 4.34
C LEU A 104 12.78 1.46 4.30
N PHE A 105 13.95 2.06 4.04
CA PHE A 105 15.21 1.31 3.83
C PHE A 105 16.41 2.04 4.44
N SER A 106 17.43 1.28 4.83
CA SER A 106 18.73 1.81 5.25
C SER A 106 19.74 1.76 4.11
N SER A 107 20.68 2.71 4.06
CA SER A 107 21.82 2.60 3.15
C SER A 107 22.76 1.44 3.50
N LEU A 108 22.73 0.92 4.73
CA LEU A 108 23.52 -0.24 5.15
C LEU A 108 23.07 -1.54 4.48
N ASP A 109 21.79 -1.59 4.13
CA ASP A 109 21.13 -2.74 3.50
C ASP A 109 21.06 -2.57 1.97
N LYS A 110 21.57 -1.45 1.45
CA LYS A 110 21.65 -1.16 0.01
C LYS A 110 22.87 -1.84 -0.58
N PHE A 111 22.71 -2.49 -1.74
CA PHE A 111 23.80 -3.13 -2.47
C PHE A 111 23.74 -2.89 -3.97
N HIS A 112 24.87 -3.10 -4.66
CA HIS A 112 24.96 -3.00 -6.11
C HIS A 112 24.47 -4.29 -6.79
N SER A 113 23.21 -4.29 -7.21
CA SER A 113 22.60 -5.41 -7.94
C SER A 113 22.90 -5.43 -9.44
N GLY A 114 23.43 -4.33 -10.00
CA GLY A 114 23.62 -4.18 -11.45
C GLY A 114 22.32 -4.00 -12.25
N THR A 115 21.16 -3.85 -11.61
CA THR A 115 19.88 -3.70 -12.34
C THR A 115 19.53 -2.27 -12.73
N GLY A 116 20.23 -1.28 -12.17
CA GLY A 116 20.02 0.14 -12.47
C GLY A 116 18.93 0.83 -11.65
N TRP A 117 18.42 0.19 -10.60
CA TRP A 117 17.56 0.78 -9.57
C TRP A 117 18.19 0.56 -8.19
N PRO A 118 17.98 1.46 -7.20
CA PRO A 118 18.42 1.19 -5.83
C PRO A 118 17.83 -0.14 -5.36
N SER A 119 18.71 -0.98 -4.82
CA SER A 119 18.41 -2.36 -4.45
C SER A 119 18.79 -2.58 -2.99
N PHE A 120 17.87 -3.12 -2.21
CA PHE A 120 18.05 -3.38 -0.79
C PHE A 120 17.81 -4.85 -0.48
N ASP A 121 18.48 -5.41 0.53
CA ASP A 121 18.32 -6.81 0.92
C ASP A 121 17.18 -7.02 1.93
N LYS A 122 16.84 -6.01 2.73
CA LYS A 122 15.72 -5.99 3.68
C LYS A 122 15.18 -4.58 3.89
N PRO A 123 13.92 -4.43 4.35
CA PRO A 123 13.39 -3.16 4.81
C PRO A 123 14.01 -2.75 6.15
N LEU A 124 14.02 -1.44 6.40
CA LEU A 124 14.46 -0.86 7.68
C LEU A 124 13.49 -1.24 8.80
N GLU A 125 12.19 -1.07 8.56
CA GLU A 125 11.10 -1.52 9.43
C GLU A 125 10.19 -2.43 8.61
N PRO A 126 10.12 -3.75 8.90
CA PRO A 126 9.26 -4.66 8.15
C PRO A 126 7.79 -4.24 8.12
N ASP A 127 7.30 -3.63 9.21
CA ASP A 127 5.90 -3.20 9.34
C ASP A 127 5.56 -1.99 8.46
N ASN A 128 6.56 -1.27 7.93
CA ASN A 128 6.35 -0.15 7.00
C ASN A 128 6.24 -0.61 5.53
N ILE A 129 6.32 -1.92 5.28
CA ILE A 129 6.26 -2.51 3.93
C ILE A 129 5.07 -3.45 3.78
N VAL A 130 4.33 -3.24 2.69
CA VAL A 130 3.29 -4.17 2.23
C VAL A 130 3.79 -4.91 0.99
N GLU A 131 3.85 -6.23 1.10
CA GLU A 131 4.11 -7.12 -0.03
C GLU A 131 2.81 -7.66 -0.63
N LYS A 132 2.54 -7.34 -1.90
CA LYS A 132 1.34 -7.77 -2.60
C LYS A 132 1.68 -8.59 -3.84
N ARG A 133 1.15 -9.81 -3.91
CA ARG A 133 1.27 -10.62 -5.13
C ARG A 133 0.40 -10.00 -6.23
N VAL A 134 1.04 -9.62 -7.34
CA VAL A 134 0.38 -9.08 -8.52
C VAL A 134 0.63 -9.95 -9.74
N ARG A 135 -0.38 -10.06 -10.60
CA ARG A 135 -0.26 -10.70 -11.91
C ARG A 135 -0.08 -9.59 -12.95
N LYS A 136 1.05 -9.59 -13.66
CA LYS A 136 1.23 -8.74 -14.84
C LYS A 136 0.91 -9.52 -16.12
N LEU A 137 0.95 -8.79 -17.25
CA LEU A 137 0.82 -9.32 -18.60
C LEU A 137 1.72 -10.57 -18.77
N PHE A 138 1.20 -11.60 -19.44
CA PHE A 138 1.84 -12.93 -19.61
C PHE A 138 1.94 -13.79 -18.34
N PHE A 139 1.07 -13.59 -17.34
CA PHE A 139 0.97 -14.42 -16.12
C PHE A 139 2.23 -14.44 -15.24
N ILE A 140 3.18 -13.53 -15.45
CA ILE A 140 4.34 -13.39 -14.59
C ILE A 140 3.86 -12.85 -13.24
N GLN A 141 3.98 -13.68 -12.21
CA GLN A 141 3.73 -13.27 -10.83
C GLN A 141 4.94 -12.47 -10.34
N ARG A 142 4.67 -11.27 -9.83
CA ARG A 142 5.64 -10.47 -9.09
C ARG A 142 5.07 -10.15 -7.72
N THR A 143 5.94 -9.94 -6.75
CA THR A 143 5.53 -9.37 -5.47
C THR A 143 5.82 -7.87 -5.53
N GLU A 144 4.75 -7.09 -5.65
CA GLU A 144 4.78 -5.64 -5.53
C GLU A 144 5.12 -5.26 -4.08
N VAL A 145 5.92 -4.22 -3.94
CA VAL A 145 6.30 -3.62 -2.66
C VAL A 145 5.66 -2.24 -2.59
N ARG A 146 4.89 -1.99 -1.53
CA ARG A 146 4.25 -0.69 -1.24
C ARG A 146 4.61 -0.21 0.16
N SER A 147 4.56 1.09 0.39
CA SER A 147 4.66 1.65 1.74
C SER A 147 3.35 1.45 2.51
N GLN A 148 3.44 1.23 3.81
CA GLN A 148 2.28 0.92 4.65
C GLN A 148 1.36 2.14 4.81
N ILE A 149 1.93 3.30 5.13
CA ILE A 149 1.15 4.51 5.45
C ILE A 149 0.82 5.29 4.19
N GLY A 150 1.80 5.48 3.30
CA GLY A 150 1.65 6.22 2.05
C GLY A 150 0.87 5.48 0.97
N ASP A 151 0.71 4.16 1.09
CA ASP A 151 0.24 3.28 0.00
C ASP A 151 0.94 3.62 -1.32
N SER A 152 2.24 3.95 -1.26
CA SER A 152 3.03 4.32 -2.42
C SER A 152 3.51 3.05 -3.11
N HIS A 153 3.35 2.94 -4.42
CA HIS A 153 4.09 1.93 -5.18
C HIS A 153 5.58 2.22 -5.12
N LEU A 154 6.34 1.31 -4.48
CA LEU A 154 7.78 1.44 -4.31
C LEU A 154 8.53 0.68 -5.40
N GLY A 155 8.05 -0.53 -5.73
CA GLY A 155 8.68 -1.38 -6.72
C GLY A 155 8.32 -2.85 -6.54
N TYR A 156 9.33 -3.72 -6.59
CA TYR A 156 9.13 -5.17 -6.53
C TYR A 156 10.24 -5.86 -5.74
N VAL A 157 9.90 -6.97 -5.09
CA VAL A 157 10.86 -7.87 -4.44
C VAL A 157 11.06 -9.13 -5.26
N PHE A 158 12.32 -9.56 -5.37
CA PHE A 158 12.75 -10.75 -6.11
C PHE A 158 13.60 -11.65 -5.23
N LYS A 159 13.64 -12.95 -5.54
CA LYS A 159 14.70 -13.82 -5.04
C LYS A 159 16.01 -13.47 -5.75
N ASP A 160 17.07 -13.28 -4.99
CA ASP A 160 18.38 -12.87 -5.51
C ASP A 160 19.50 -13.46 -4.65
N TYR A 161 20.25 -14.41 -5.21
CA TYR A 161 21.33 -15.08 -4.49
C TYR A 161 22.58 -14.21 -4.30
N SER A 162 22.66 -13.05 -4.96
CA SER A 162 23.72 -12.07 -4.71
C SER A 162 23.47 -11.23 -3.45
N SER A 163 22.23 -11.23 -2.95
CA SER A 163 21.85 -10.53 -1.73
C SER A 163 22.18 -11.38 -0.48
N PRO A 164 22.67 -10.77 0.62
CA PRO A 164 22.92 -11.47 1.88
C PRO A 164 21.68 -12.21 2.44
N THR A 165 20.48 -11.65 2.23
CA THR A 165 19.22 -12.22 2.72
C THR A 165 18.56 -13.16 1.71
N GLY A 166 19.11 -13.27 0.49
CA GLY A 166 18.48 -13.98 -0.63
C GLY A 166 17.31 -13.22 -1.27
N LEU A 167 17.03 -11.98 -0.82
CA LEU A 167 15.97 -11.12 -1.35
C LEU A 167 16.54 -9.82 -1.92
N ARG A 168 15.93 -9.31 -2.98
CA ARG A 168 16.24 -8.00 -3.56
C ARG A 168 14.99 -7.17 -3.71
N TYR A 169 14.90 -6.14 -2.88
CA TYR A 169 13.92 -5.06 -2.99
C TYR A 169 14.42 -4.06 -4.03
N SER A 170 13.88 -4.13 -5.24
CA SER A 170 14.21 -3.24 -6.35
C SER A 170 13.23 -2.08 -6.38
N ILE A 171 13.67 -0.91 -5.91
CA ILE A 171 12.80 0.22 -5.58
C ILE A 171 13.03 1.38 -6.55
N GLY A 172 11.98 2.12 -6.90
CA GLY A 172 12.09 3.34 -7.68
C GLY A 172 12.61 4.49 -6.82
N SER A 173 13.68 5.16 -7.26
CA SER A 173 14.20 6.37 -6.61
C SER A 173 13.15 7.47 -6.53
N ALA A 174 12.27 7.57 -7.52
CA ALA A 174 11.15 8.51 -7.52
C ALA A 174 10.11 8.24 -6.40
N ALA A 175 10.10 7.07 -5.76
CA ALA A 175 9.29 6.79 -4.59
C ALA A 175 10.00 7.11 -3.27
N LEU A 176 11.29 7.49 -3.32
CA LEU A 176 12.13 7.66 -2.15
C LEU A 176 12.59 9.10 -1.95
N ARG A 177 12.78 9.47 -0.70
CA ARG A 177 13.57 10.63 -0.29
C ARG A 177 14.71 10.14 0.61
N PHE A 178 15.94 10.50 0.26
CA PHE A 178 17.11 10.13 1.04
C PHE A 178 17.39 11.18 2.13
N ILE A 179 17.61 10.71 3.36
CA ILE A 179 17.98 11.51 4.52
C ILE A 179 19.41 11.12 4.91
N PRO A 180 20.41 12.00 4.65
CA PRO A 180 21.77 11.74 5.08
C PRO A 180 21.85 11.54 6.60
N LYS A 181 22.78 10.70 7.04
CA LYS A 181 23.04 10.41 8.46
C LYS A 181 23.16 11.68 9.30
N GLU A 182 23.86 12.68 8.78
CA GLU A 182 24.09 13.98 9.42
C GLU A 182 22.81 14.79 9.65
N ASP A 183 21.75 14.54 8.87
CA ASP A 183 20.47 15.25 8.94
C ASP A 183 19.39 14.46 9.71
N LEU A 184 19.64 13.20 10.09
CA LEU A 184 18.65 12.34 10.75
C LEU A 184 18.01 12.99 11.98
N HIS A 185 18.81 13.54 12.89
CA HIS A 185 18.29 14.21 14.09
C HIS A 185 17.49 15.47 13.74
N LYS A 186 17.99 16.26 12.79
CA LYS A 186 17.38 17.52 12.36
C LYS A 186 16.02 17.28 11.69
N GLU A 187 15.87 16.19 10.97
CA GLU A 187 14.65 15.84 10.24
C GLU A 187 13.68 14.95 11.02
N GLY A 188 13.95 14.66 12.30
CA GLY A 188 13.05 13.88 13.16
C GLY A 188 13.24 12.36 13.11
N TYR A 189 14.31 11.88 12.47
CA TYR A 189 14.68 10.46 12.33
C TYR A 189 15.81 10.04 13.28
N GLY A 190 16.04 10.78 14.37
CA GLY A 190 17.18 10.60 15.28
C GLY A 190 17.28 9.20 15.91
N THR A 191 16.18 8.45 16.02
CA THR A 191 16.18 7.05 16.47
C THR A 191 17.09 6.16 15.60
N TYR A 192 17.17 6.46 14.30
CA TYR A 192 17.95 5.70 13.32
C TYR A 192 19.43 6.08 13.29
N SER A 193 19.86 7.17 13.93
CA SER A 193 21.27 7.59 13.94
C SER A 193 22.19 6.54 14.56
N ARG A 194 21.67 5.70 15.47
CA ARG A 194 22.41 4.61 16.09
C ARG A 194 22.89 3.55 15.10
N LEU A 195 22.16 3.34 14.00
CA LEU A 195 22.55 2.38 12.95
C LEU A 195 23.92 2.71 12.36
N PHE A 196 24.25 4.00 12.30
CA PHE A 196 25.47 4.50 11.68
C PHE A 196 26.54 4.90 12.70
N SER A 197 26.34 4.62 13.99
CA SER A 197 27.24 5.06 15.05
C SER A 197 28.35 4.04 15.37
N CYS A 198 28.26 2.81 14.87
CA CYS A 198 29.34 1.83 14.99
C CYS A 198 30.38 2.04 13.88
N GLU A 199 31.60 2.42 14.25
CA GLU A 199 32.75 2.39 13.32
C GLU A 199 33.01 0.96 12.82
N GLN A 200 33.43 0.89 11.55
CA GLN A 200 33.74 -0.33 10.80
C GLN A 200 34.67 -1.26 11.61
N GLY A 201 34.17 -2.45 11.97
CA GLY A 201 35.00 -3.54 12.50
C GLY A 201 34.57 -4.16 13.84
N LYS A 202 33.46 -3.70 14.45
CA LYS A 202 32.88 -4.38 15.61
C LYS A 202 31.43 -4.74 15.32
N THR A 203 31.10 -6.01 15.54
CA THR A 203 29.74 -6.53 15.48
C THR A 203 28.86 -5.70 16.40
N CYS A 204 27.95 -4.98 15.76
CA CYS A 204 26.67 -4.57 16.29
C CYS A 204 25.68 -5.52 15.56
#